data_AF-A0A2U8HHR9-F1
#
_entry.id   AF-A0A2U8HHR9-F1
#
_cell.length_a   1.000
_cell.length_b   1.000
_cell.length_c   1.000
_cell.angle_alpha   90.00
_cell.angle_beta   90.00
_cell.angle_gamma   90.00
#
_symmetry.space_group_name_H-M   'P 1'
#
loop_
_entity.id
_entity.type
_entity.pdbx_description
1 polymer ?
#
loop_
_entity_poly.entity_id
_entity_poly.type
_entity_poly.pdbx_seq_one_letter_code
_entity_poly.pdbx_strand_id
1 'polypeptide(L)'
;MVTQGKPIDIVYPVTSGVTAARLQNDTTDCQIEAAQRVPPQILTTTTPTRSSPTETQCVTKGNTVTCTTTGGEIYGGETYSYDANESLRARAEAQCLSGRGYKLATIPKCPAAYATRPVLSQFYPLSAATCYLPGAGGSYAVTEMLR
;
A
#
# COMPACT_ATOMS: atom_id res chain seq x y z
N MET A 1 -2.27 -7.23 -0.39
CA MET A 1 -2.70 -8.64 -0.60
C MET A 1 -1.92 -9.21 -1.78
N VAL A 2 -1.31 -10.38 -1.62
CA VAL A 2 -0.59 -11.04 -2.73
C VAL A 2 -1.61 -11.41 -3.82
N THR A 3 -1.59 -10.70 -4.94
CA THR A 3 -2.38 -11.09 -6.11
C THR A 3 -1.75 -12.34 -6.70
N GLN A 4 -2.48 -13.45 -6.66
CA GLN A 4 -2.05 -14.74 -7.20
C GLN A 4 -1.52 -14.57 -8.64
N GLY A 5 -0.24 -14.87 -8.87
CA GLY A 5 0.38 -14.86 -10.20
C GLY A 5 1.16 -13.61 -10.60
N LYS A 6 1.21 -12.56 -9.77
CA LYS A 6 2.08 -11.39 -10.00
C LYS A 6 3.33 -11.43 -9.11
N PRO A 7 4.46 -10.85 -9.55
CA PRO A 7 5.59 -10.62 -8.66
C PRO A 7 5.16 -9.84 -7.42
N ILE A 8 5.80 -10.13 -6.29
CA ILE A 8 5.55 -9.46 -5.02
C ILE A 8 6.75 -8.60 -4.64
N ASP A 9 6.49 -7.40 -4.16
CA ASP A 9 7.52 -6.54 -3.58
C ASP A 9 7.56 -6.75 -2.07
N ILE A 10 8.69 -7.21 -1.57
CA ILE A 10 8.87 -7.52 -0.15
C ILE A 10 10.21 -6.99 0.37
N VAL A 11 10.24 -6.66 1.65
CA VAL A 11 11.50 -6.40 2.36
C VAL A 11 12.22 -7.73 2.57
N TYR A 12 13.44 -7.83 2.06
CA TYR A 12 14.20 -9.08 2.07
C TYR A 12 15.65 -8.84 2.53
N PRO A 13 16.23 -9.75 3.35
CA PRO A 13 17.61 -9.63 3.79
C PRO A 13 18.60 -9.80 2.63
N VAL A 14 19.63 -8.96 2.61
CA VAL A 14 20.71 -9.07 1.63
C VAL A 14 21.68 -10.20 2.00
N THR A 15 21.79 -10.52 3.30
CA THR A 15 22.65 -11.59 3.82
C THR A 15 21.86 -12.86 4.15
N SER A 16 22.52 -14.01 4.04
CA SER A 16 21.96 -15.29 4.46
C SER A 16 21.82 -15.41 5.98
N GLY A 17 20.93 -16.28 6.45
CA GLY A 17 20.85 -16.66 7.87
C GLY A 17 19.91 -15.80 8.72
N VAL A 18 19.25 -14.80 8.12
CA VAL A 18 18.21 -14.04 8.80
C VAL A 18 16.96 -14.91 8.94
N THR A 19 16.37 -14.96 10.14
CA THR A 19 15.12 -15.67 10.39
C THR A 19 13.91 -14.76 10.15
N ALA A 20 12.74 -15.34 9.89
CA ALA A 20 11.48 -14.57 9.81
C ALA A 20 11.22 -13.75 11.08
N ALA A 21 11.52 -14.31 12.26
CA ALA A 21 11.39 -13.62 13.53
C ALA A 21 12.32 -12.40 13.63
N ARG A 22 13.57 -12.52 13.15
CA ARG A 22 14.52 -11.40 13.16
C ARG A 22 14.10 -10.29 12.20
N LEU A 23 13.68 -10.64 10.99
CA LEU A 23 13.12 -9.66 10.05
C LEU A 23 11.93 -8.90 10.67
N GLN A 24 11.01 -9.60 11.32
CA GLN A 24 9.86 -8.98 11.97
C GLN A 24 10.30 -8.02 13.09
N ASN A 25 11.23 -8.43 13.94
CA ASN A 25 11.74 -7.57 15.02
C ASN A 25 12.46 -6.34 14.47
N ASP A 26 13.35 -6.51 13.49
CA ASP A 26 14.07 -5.39 12.86
C ASP A 26 13.12 -4.42 12.16
N THR A 27 12.05 -4.94 11.54
CA THR A 27 10.99 -4.12 10.93
C THR A 27 10.26 -3.29 11.99
N THR A 28 9.82 -3.92 13.07
CA THR A 28 9.14 -3.23 14.18
C THR A 28 10.05 -2.17 14.81
N ASP A 29 11.32 -2.48 15.06
CA ASP A 29 12.29 -1.52 15.60
C ASP A 29 12.45 -0.30 14.68
N CYS A 30 12.58 -0.54 13.37
CA CYS A 30 12.72 0.53 12.39
C CYS A 30 11.45 1.38 12.27
N GLN A 31 10.25 0.79 12.43
CA GLN A 31 8.99 1.54 12.51
C GLN A 31 8.94 2.44 13.75
N ILE A 32 9.37 1.93 14.89
CA ILE A 32 9.46 2.71 16.15
C ILE A 32 10.46 3.86 15.98
N GLU A 33 11.66 3.59 15.46
CA GLU A 33 12.68 4.62 15.24
C GLU A 33 12.18 5.69 14.26
N ALA A 34 11.57 5.28 13.14
CA ALA A 34 11.01 6.19 12.16
C ALA A 34 9.91 7.08 12.75
N ALA A 35 9.02 6.51 13.57
CA ALA A 35 7.97 7.26 14.26
C ALA A 35 8.53 8.28 15.28
N GLN A 36 9.63 7.95 15.95
CA GLN A 36 10.31 8.87 16.87
C GLN A 36 11.03 10.00 16.14
N ARG A 37 11.71 9.71 15.02
CA ARG A 37 12.48 10.68 14.23
C ARG A 37 11.59 11.56 13.35
N VAL A 38 10.47 11.02 12.89
CA VAL A 38 9.49 11.69 12.03
C VAL A 38 8.10 11.55 12.66
N PRO A 39 7.77 12.39 13.66
CA PRO A 39 6.46 12.37 14.29
C PRO A 39 5.34 12.65 13.28
N PRO A 40 4.13 12.08 13.51
CA PRO A 40 2.97 12.37 12.68
C PRO A 40 2.63 13.86 12.71
N GLN A 41 2.29 14.42 11.55
CA GLN A 41 1.77 15.77 11.42
C GLN A 41 0.39 15.70 10.79
N ILE A 42 -0.64 15.57 11.64
CA ILE A 42 -2.01 15.47 11.17
C ILE A 42 -2.53 16.85 10.78
N LEU A 43 -2.84 17.02 9.50
CA LEU A 43 -3.47 18.22 8.96
C LEU A 43 -4.90 17.91 8.57
N THR A 44 -5.82 18.79 8.95
CA THR A 44 -7.23 18.71 8.56
C THR A 44 -7.49 19.76 7.49
N THR A 45 -8.10 19.33 6.38
CA THR A 45 -8.46 20.21 5.28
C THR A 45 -9.87 19.89 4.80
N THR A 46 -10.49 20.86 4.12
CA THR A 46 -11.86 20.75 3.63
C THR A 46 -11.85 20.96 2.13
N THR A 47 -12.47 20.05 1.40
CA THR A 47 -12.61 20.20 -0.06
C THR A 47 -13.45 21.45 -0.36
N PRO A 48 -13.14 22.18 -1.44
CA PRO A 48 -13.90 23.38 -1.80
C PRO A 48 -15.35 23.02 -2.13
N THR A 49 -16.30 23.85 -1.70
CA THR A 49 -17.70 23.71 -2.09
C THR A 49 -17.95 24.30 -3.47
N ARG A 50 -18.79 23.63 -4.25
CA ARG A 50 -19.28 24.06 -5.56
C ARG A 50 -20.78 23.83 -5.59
N SER A 51 -21.55 24.74 -6.17
CA SER A 51 -23.00 24.55 -6.36
C SER A 51 -23.34 24.44 -7.85
N SER A 52 -24.26 23.55 -8.21
CA SER A 52 -24.86 23.57 -9.54
C SER A 52 -25.77 24.80 -9.69
N PRO A 53 -25.76 25.49 -10.85
CA PRO A 53 -26.65 26.61 -11.09
C PRO A 53 -28.11 26.22 -10.93
N THR A 54 -28.93 27.11 -10.37
CA THR A 54 -30.38 26.93 -10.30
C THR A 54 -31.02 27.48 -11.56
N GLU A 55 -31.75 26.64 -12.29
CA GLU A 55 -32.53 27.05 -13.46
C GLU A 55 -34.01 26.88 -13.20
N THR A 56 -34.79 27.94 -13.42
CA THR A 56 -36.25 27.90 -13.33
C THR A 56 -36.83 28.11 -14.73
N GLN A 57 -37.59 27.14 -15.21
CA GLN A 57 -38.33 27.24 -16.46
C GLN A 57 -39.83 27.27 -16.18
N CYS A 58 -40.50 28.30 -16.67
CA CYS A 58 -41.95 28.45 -16.56
C CYS A 58 -42.60 28.24 -17.92
N VAL A 59 -43.65 27.42 -17.95
CA VAL A 59 -44.46 27.15 -19.15
C VAL A 59 -45.90 27.59 -18.86
N THR A 60 -46.46 28.39 -19.76
CA THR A 60 -47.86 28.83 -19.69
C THR A 60 -48.73 27.95 -20.58
N LYS A 61 -49.81 27.39 -20.03
CA LYS A 61 -50.82 26.63 -20.77
C LYS A 61 -52.22 27.15 -20.41
N GLY A 62 -52.84 27.87 -21.34
CA GLY A 62 -54.10 28.58 -21.08
C GLY A 62 -53.90 29.69 -20.04
N ASN A 63 -54.72 29.72 -18.99
CA ASN A 63 -54.59 30.68 -17.89
C ASN A 63 -53.68 30.19 -16.75
N THR A 64 -53.03 29.03 -16.91
CA THR A 64 -52.19 28.42 -15.88
C THR A 64 -50.72 28.55 -16.23
N VAL A 65 -49.91 29.02 -15.27
CA VAL A 65 -48.44 29.03 -15.37
C VAL A 65 -47.89 27.94 -14.46
N THR A 66 -47.03 27.07 -15.00
CA THR A 66 -46.32 26.03 -14.25
C THR A 66 -44.84 26.27 -14.35
N CYS A 67 -44.15 26.36 -13.22
CA CYS A 67 -42.70 26.54 -13.17
C CYS A 67 -42.02 25.28 -12.60
N THR A 68 -40.91 24.87 -13.21
CA THR A 68 -40.03 23.81 -12.73
C THR A 68 -38.66 24.39 -12.48
N THR A 69 -38.15 24.19 -11.26
CA THR A 69 -36.80 24.60 -10.86
C THR A 69 -35.92 23.36 -10.74
N THR A 70 -34.73 23.41 -11.33
CA THR A 70 -33.72 22.33 -11.27
C THR A 70 -32.36 22.89 -10.85
N GLY A 71 -31.47 22.02 -10.36
CA GLY A 71 -30.15 22.41 -9.85
C GLY A 71 -30.17 22.92 -8.41
N GLY A 72 -29.07 23.56 -7.97
CA GLY A 72 -28.87 24.00 -6.59
C GLY A 72 -28.21 22.96 -5.67
N GLU A 73 -27.70 21.86 -6.24
CA GLU A 73 -26.95 20.84 -5.50
C GLU A 73 -25.57 21.38 -5.09
N ILE A 74 -25.15 21.15 -3.85
CA ILE A 74 -23.82 21.50 -3.35
C ILE A 74 -22.96 20.24 -3.35
N TYR A 75 -21.80 20.33 -3.98
CA TYR A 75 -20.76 19.30 -4.00
C TYR A 75 -19.54 19.78 -3.21
N GLY A 76 -18.80 18.83 -2.64
CA GLY A 76 -17.62 19.13 -1.84
C GLY A 76 -17.97 19.58 -0.42
N GLY A 77 -16.98 20.13 0.29
CA GLY A 77 -17.10 20.44 1.72
C GLY A 77 -16.75 19.27 2.62
N GLU A 78 -16.29 18.13 2.07
CA GLU A 78 -15.79 17.02 2.87
C GLU A 78 -14.54 17.46 3.62
N THR A 79 -14.57 17.26 4.93
CA THR A 79 -13.41 17.49 5.79
C THR A 79 -12.68 16.18 6.01
N TYR A 80 -11.38 16.15 5.74
CA TYR A 80 -10.54 14.98 5.94
C TYR A 80 -9.23 15.37 6.62
N SER A 81 -8.66 14.40 7.32
CA SER A 81 -7.36 14.55 7.99
C SER A 81 -6.35 13.60 7.37
N TYR A 82 -5.12 14.06 7.19
CA TYR A 82 -4.03 13.25 6.65
C TYR A 82 -2.72 13.55 7.39
N ASP A 83 -1.81 12.59 7.44
CA ASP A 83 -0.47 12.78 7.99
C ASP A 83 0.46 13.33 6.92
N ALA A 84 0.80 14.62 7.00
CA ALA A 84 1.69 15.28 6.06
C ALA A 84 3.11 14.69 6.03
N ASN A 85 3.52 14.03 7.13
CA ASN A 85 4.84 13.44 7.29
C ASN A 85 4.90 11.94 6.97
N GLU A 86 3.78 11.31 6.61
CA GLU A 86 3.71 9.86 6.35
C GLU A 86 4.78 9.39 5.36
N SER A 87 4.93 10.10 4.24
CA SER A 87 5.91 9.75 3.21
C SER A 87 7.36 9.87 3.68
N LEU A 88 7.67 10.87 4.52
CA LEU A 88 9.00 11.04 5.09
C LEU A 88 9.30 9.96 6.12
N ARG A 89 8.31 9.60 6.95
CA ARG A 89 8.44 8.52 7.94
C ARG A 89 8.67 7.17 7.26
N ALA A 90 7.95 6.86 6.19
CA ALA A 90 8.19 5.65 5.39
C ALA A 90 9.62 5.59 4.81
N ARG A 91 10.17 6.74 4.36
CA ARG A 91 11.58 6.80 3.92
C ARG A 91 12.57 6.59 5.06
N ALA A 92 12.28 7.10 6.26
CA ALA A 92 13.12 6.88 7.44
C ALA A 92 13.12 5.40 7.87
N GLU A 93 11.97 4.73 7.84
CA GLU A 93 11.86 3.28 8.07
C GLU A 93 12.69 2.51 7.04
N ALA A 94 12.55 2.83 5.75
CA ALA A 94 13.32 2.19 4.68
C ALA A 94 14.84 2.41 4.83
N GLN A 95 15.26 3.59 5.28
CA GLN A 95 16.65 3.88 5.56
C GLN A 95 17.20 3.04 6.73
N CYS A 96 16.43 2.89 7.81
CA CYS A 96 16.80 2.04 8.95
C CYS A 96 16.95 0.58 8.51
N LEU A 97 15.97 0.05 7.76
CA LEU A 97 16.00 -1.30 7.22
C LEU A 97 17.22 -1.51 6.30
N SER A 98 17.52 -0.55 5.44
CA SER A 98 18.71 -0.59 4.59
C SER A 98 20.00 -0.64 5.40
N GLY A 99 20.11 0.15 6.47
CA GLY A 99 21.25 0.12 7.40
C GLY A 99 21.39 -1.22 8.14
N ARG A 100 20.29 -1.95 8.35
CA ARG A 100 20.28 -3.30 8.93
C ARG A 100 20.49 -4.43 7.91
N GLY A 101 20.75 -4.09 6.63
CA GLY A 101 21.04 -5.08 5.58
C GLY A 101 19.80 -5.66 4.91
N TYR A 102 18.67 -4.95 4.93
CA TYR A 102 17.47 -5.29 4.18
C TYR A 102 17.33 -4.45 2.91
N LYS A 103 16.66 -4.97 1.89
CA LYS A 103 16.29 -4.22 0.69
C LYS A 103 14.90 -4.60 0.20
N LEU A 104 14.27 -3.70 -0.55
CA LEU A 104 13.08 -4.04 -1.30
C LEU A 104 13.47 -4.94 -2.48
N ALA A 105 12.86 -6.11 -2.57
CA ALA A 105 13.08 -7.06 -3.64
C ALA A 105 11.75 -7.48 -4.27
N THR A 106 11.71 -7.46 -5.60
CA THR A 106 10.60 -7.99 -6.39
C THR A 106 10.84 -9.47 -6.63
N ILE A 107 10.04 -10.33 -6.01
CA ILE A 107 10.19 -11.79 -6.08
C ILE A 107 9.10 -12.37 -7.00
N PRO A 108 9.47 -13.11 -8.06
CA PRO A 108 8.51 -13.77 -8.93
C PRO A 108 7.91 -15.01 -8.27
N LYS A 109 6.72 -15.43 -8.75
CA LYS A 109 6.11 -16.70 -8.35
C LYS A 109 6.96 -17.87 -8.86
N CYS A 110 7.11 -18.92 -8.04
CA CYS A 110 7.77 -20.15 -8.49
C CYS A 110 6.99 -20.75 -9.68
N PRO A 111 7.65 -21.06 -10.81
CA PRO A 111 6.96 -21.67 -11.95
C PRO A 111 6.61 -23.12 -11.61
N ALA A 112 5.41 -23.55 -12.00
CA ALA A 112 4.87 -24.86 -11.61
C ALA A 112 5.65 -26.06 -12.15
N ALA A 113 6.46 -25.86 -13.19
CA ALA A 113 7.27 -26.91 -13.82
C ALA A 113 8.58 -27.22 -13.07
N TYR A 114 8.98 -26.39 -12.11
CA TYR A 114 10.24 -26.56 -11.39
C TYR A 114 9.99 -27.11 -9.99
N ALA A 115 10.85 -28.03 -9.56
CA ALA A 115 10.95 -28.38 -8.15
C ALA A 115 11.47 -27.17 -7.36
N THR A 116 11.10 -27.06 -6.09
CA THR A 116 11.59 -25.99 -5.20
C THR A 116 12.35 -26.57 -4.03
N ARG A 117 13.31 -25.81 -3.49
CA ARG A 117 13.96 -26.17 -2.23
C ARG A 117 12.95 -26.19 -1.08
N PRO A 118 13.17 -27.01 -0.03
CA PRO A 118 12.38 -26.96 1.18
C PRO A 118 12.46 -25.57 1.82
N VAL A 119 11.32 -25.00 2.24
CA VAL A 119 11.32 -23.73 2.95
C VAL A 119 12.06 -23.90 4.29
N LEU A 120 13.03 -23.03 4.56
CA LEU A 120 13.81 -23.05 5.79
C LEU A 120 13.27 -22.03 6.81
N SER A 121 13.70 -22.17 8.07
CA SER A 121 13.48 -21.18 9.12
C SER A 121 14.25 -19.87 8.92
N GLN A 122 15.24 -19.90 8.01
CA GLN A 122 16.08 -18.78 7.61
C GLN A 122 15.89 -18.48 6.13
N PHE A 123 16.04 -17.22 5.76
CA PHE A 123 16.01 -16.77 4.39
C PHE A 123 17.24 -17.25 3.61
N TYR A 124 16.99 -17.62 2.35
CA TYR A 124 18.03 -17.88 1.36
C TYR A 124 18.70 -16.56 0.93
N PRO A 125 19.96 -16.59 0.48
CA PRO A 125 20.52 -15.44 -0.22
C PRO A 125 19.72 -15.17 -1.51
N LEU A 126 19.45 -13.90 -1.81
CA LEU A 126 18.78 -13.53 -3.07
C LEU A 126 19.62 -13.98 -4.27
N SER A 127 18.99 -14.75 -5.14
CA SER A 127 19.57 -15.29 -6.36
C SER A 127 18.57 -15.20 -7.51
N ALA A 128 19.02 -15.45 -8.74
CA ALA A 128 18.12 -15.55 -9.89
C ALA A 128 17.13 -16.72 -9.78
N ALA A 129 17.39 -17.68 -8.88
CA ALA A 129 16.50 -18.81 -8.60
C ALA A 129 15.48 -18.49 -7.51
N THR A 130 15.59 -17.35 -6.81
CA THR A 130 14.64 -17.00 -5.74
C THR A 130 13.24 -16.78 -6.29
N CYS A 131 12.27 -17.45 -5.69
CA CYS A 131 10.87 -17.34 -6.04
C CYS A 131 9.98 -17.53 -4.81
N TYR A 132 8.71 -17.17 -4.90
CA TYR A 132 7.76 -17.39 -3.82
C TYR A 132 6.70 -18.46 -4.17
N LEU A 133 6.32 -19.22 -3.14
CA LEU A 133 5.19 -20.13 -3.13
C LEU A 133 4.00 -19.45 -2.42
N PRO A 134 2.85 -19.28 -3.08
CA PRO A 134 1.66 -18.74 -2.44
C PRO A 134 1.05 -19.76 -1.46
N GLY A 135 0.68 -19.31 -0.27
CA GLY A 135 -0.07 -20.07 0.72
C GLY A 135 -1.54 -19.62 0.82
N ALA A 136 -2.28 -20.26 1.73
CA ALA A 136 -3.67 -19.88 2.00
C ALA A 136 -3.76 -18.47 2.62
N GLY A 137 -4.86 -17.76 2.35
CA GLY A 137 -5.12 -16.45 2.99
C GLY A 137 -4.15 -15.32 2.61
N GLY A 138 -3.41 -15.45 1.51
CA GLY A 138 -2.45 -14.43 1.07
C GLY A 138 -1.07 -14.52 1.75
N SER A 139 -0.84 -15.57 2.53
CA SER A 139 0.51 -15.95 2.99
C SER A 139 1.39 -16.35 1.80
N TYR A 140 2.71 -16.28 1.98
CA TYR A 140 3.69 -16.74 1.00
C TYR A 140 4.93 -17.26 1.71
N ALA A 141 5.66 -18.14 1.04
CA ALA A 141 6.98 -18.61 1.48
C ALA A 141 7.99 -18.38 0.37
N VAL A 142 9.16 -17.84 0.70
CA VAL A 142 10.24 -17.62 -0.27
C VAL A 142 11.16 -18.84 -0.26
N THR A 143 11.49 -19.33 -1.46
CA THR A 143 12.36 -20.48 -1.68
C THR A 143 13.20 -20.27 -2.95
N GLU A 144 13.96 -21.27 -3.36
CA GLU A 144 14.66 -21.29 -4.64
C GLU A 144 14.14 -22.39 -5.56
N MET A 145 14.15 -22.10 -6.86
CA MET A 145 13.91 -23.07 -7.92
C MET A 145 15.09 -24.03 -8.03
N LEU A 146 14.79 -25.32 -8.16
CA LEU A 146 15.73 -26.37 -8.55
C LEU A 146 15.51 -26.65 -10.04
N ARG A 147 16.58 -26.53 -10.84
CA ARG A 147 16.58 -26.97 -12.24
C ARG A 147 16.70 -28.48 -12.32
#